data_AF-V3ZEC8-F1
#
_entry.id   AF-V3ZEC8-F1
#
_cell.length_a   1.000
_cell.length_b   1.000
_cell.length_c   1.000
_cell.angle_alpha   90.00
_cell.angle_beta   90.00
_cell.angle_gamma   90.00
#
_symmetry.space_group_name_H-M   'P 1'
#
loop_
_entity.id
_entity.type
_entity.pdbx_description
1 polymer ?
#
loop_
_entity_poly.entity_id
_entity_poly.type
_entity_poly.pdbx_seq_one_letter_code
_entity_poly.pdbx_strand_id
1 'polypeptide(L)'
;MGDYYWFGCQAHRDVEKAANYYAYSAAKGDPQAIFTIGMMIEEGVPISQNILHSVGVTKQLRKDNTTILTTLYSKCKESKRTEAYLPCTIALLRVQLMDIWTRYHIWMKLSSIIGIAVFTTTTFYTAHHHFRLRRQTTDTV
;
A
#
# COMPACT_ATOMS: atom_id res chain seq x y z
N MET A 1 -15.56 18.21 -16.28
CA MET A 1 -14.77 19.39 -15.85
C MET A 1 -13.49 19.01 -15.12
N GLY A 2 -13.48 18.03 -14.22
CA GLY A 2 -12.22 17.53 -13.63
C GLY A 2 -11.18 17.14 -14.68
N ASP A 3 -11.59 16.38 -15.71
CA ASP A 3 -10.71 15.90 -16.78
C ASP A 3 -10.01 17.04 -17.55
N TYR A 4 -10.69 18.18 -17.72
CA TYR A 4 -10.12 19.35 -18.38
C TYR A 4 -8.91 19.89 -17.61
N TYR A 5 -9.01 19.98 -16.28
CA TYR A 5 -7.92 20.44 -15.43
C TYR A 5 -6.87 19.35 -15.19
N TRP A 6 -7.26 18.08 -15.24
CA TRP A 6 -6.38 16.94 -15.04
C TRP A 6 -5.52 16.59 -16.26
N PHE A 7 -6.08 16.57 -17.47
CA PHE A 7 -5.27 16.34 -18.67
C PHE A 7 -4.62 17.63 -19.17
N GLY A 8 -5.23 18.78 -18.86
CA GLY A 8 -4.79 20.09 -19.32
C GLY A 8 -4.81 20.23 -20.84
N CYS A 9 -4.63 21.45 -21.31
CA CYS A 9 -4.22 21.71 -22.69
C CYS A 9 -2.88 22.47 -22.59
N GLN A 10 -1.81 21.87 -23.12
CA GLN A 10 -0.49 22.51 -23.26
C GLN A 10 0.16 23.01 -21.94
N ALA A 11 0.71 22.06 -21.18
CA ALA A 11 1.82 22.24 -20.24
C ALA A 11 1.58 22.87 -18.85
N HIS A 12 0.33 23.11 -18.40
CA HIS A 12 0.04 23.37 -16.98
C HIS A 12 -1.22 22.62 -16.51
N ARG A 13 -1.01 21.45 -15.88
CA ARG A 13 -2.05 20.70 -15.17
C ARG A 13 -2.30 21.34 -13.81
N ASP A 14 -3.54 21.76 -13.54
CA ASP A 14 -3.94 22.23 -12.22
C ASP A 14 -4.54 21.06 -11.43
N VAL A 15 -3.66 20.32 -10.75
CA VAL A 15 -4.03 19.12 -9.98
C VAL A 15 -4.97 19.42 -8.83
N GLU A 16 -4.80 20.57 -8.18
CA GLU A 16 -5.62 20.95 -7.03
C GLU A 16 -7.04 21.28 -7.47
N LYS A 17 -7.18 22.04 -8.55
CA LYS A 17 -8.48 22.37 -9.12
C LYS A 17 -9.17 21.13 -9.69
N ALA A 18 -8.43 20.25 -10.37
CA ALA A 18 -8.96 18.95 -10.80
C ALA A 18 -9.50 18.14 -9.62
N ALA A 19 -8.69 17.98 -8.57
CA ALA A 19 -9.07 17.24 -7.36
C ALA A 19 -10.33 17.83 -6.70
N ASN A 20 -10.45 19.16 -6.63
CA ASN A 20 -11.66 19.82 -6.11
C ASN A 20 -12.92 19.49 -6.93
N TYR A 21 -12.83 19.50 -8.26
CA TYR A 21 -13.96 19.12 -9.11
C TYR A 21 -14.35 17.65 -8.96
N TYR A 22 -13.37 16.74 -8.90
CA TYR A 22 -13.66 15.34 -8.63
C TYR A 22 -14.22 15.14 -7.23
N ALA A 23 -13.73 15.86 -6.22
CA ALA A 23 -14.25 15.81 -4.85
C ALA A 23 -15.73 16.15 -4.80
N TYR A 24 -16.13 17.21 -5.52
CA TYR A 24 -17.51 17.63 -5.62
C TYR A 24 -18.41 16.56 -6.29
N SER A 25 -17.94 15.94 -7.37
CA SER A 25 -18.67 14.84 -8.02
C SER A 25 -18.72 13.57 -7.16
N ALA A 26 -17.61 13.23 -6.50
CA ALA A 26 -17.51 12.08 -5.63
C ALA A 26 -18.41 12.21 -4.39
N ALA A 27 -18.57 13.43 -3.85
CA ALA A 27 -19.52 13.73 -2.78
C ALA A 27 -20.98 13.50 -3.20
N LYS A 28 -21.29 13.56 -4.50
CA LYS A 28 -22.60 13.19 -5.07
C LYS A 28 -22.73 11.70 -5.38
N GLY A 29 -21.74 10.88 -5.04
CA GLY A 29 -21.74 9.45 -5.28
C GLY A 29 -21.34 9.04 -6.70
N ASP A 30 -20.69 9.93 -7.47
CA ASP A 30 -20.19 9.60 -8.81
C ASP A 30 -19.01 8.61 -8.73
N PRO A 31 -19.19 7.37 -9.20
CA PRO A 31 -18.14 6.35 -9.07
C PRO A 31 -16.91 6.66 -9.92
N GLN A 32 -17.05 7.35 -11.05
CA GLN A 32 -15.92 7.76 -11.88
C GLN A 32 -15.03 8.77 -11.14
N ALA A 33 -15.64 9.71 -10.42
CA ALA A 33 -14.92 10.68 -9.63
C ALA A 33 -14.22 10.04 -8.42
N ILE A 34 -14.88 9.10 -7.74
CA ILE A 34 -14.28 8.30 -6.65
C ILE A 34 -13.07 7.51 -7.16
N PHE A 35 -13.21 6.85 -8.31
CA PHE A 35 -12.12 6.11 -8.95
C PHE A 35 -10.94 7.02 -9.30
N THR A 36 -11.22 8.20 -9.87
CA THR A 36 -10.17 9.14 -10.27
C THR A 36 -9.41 9.70 -9.06
N ILE A 37 -10.11 9.97 -7.95
CA ILE A 37 -9.44 10.34 -6.69
C ILE A 37 -8.53 9.20 -6.18
N GLY A 38 -8.98 7.94 -6.29
CA GLY A 38 -8.13 6.78 -6.01
C GLY A 38 -6.86 6.76 -6.87
N MET A 39 -7.00 6.98 -8.18
CA MET A 39 -5.88 7.07 -9.12
C MET A 39 -4.90 8.20 -8.77
N MET A 40 -5.41 9.38 -8.40
CA MET A 40 -4.56 10.50 -7.96
C MET A 40 -3.70 10.13 -6.75
N ILE A 41 -4.27 9.38 -5.80
CA ILE A 41 -3.52 8.89 -4.62
C ILE A 41 -2.47 7.85 -5.04
N GLU A 42 -2.79 6.96 -5.98
CA GLU A 42 -1.82 5.98 -6.52
C GLU A 42 -0.65 6.66 -7.25
N GLU A 43 -0.90 7.75 -7.97
CA GLU A 43 0.12 8.55 -8.62
C GLU A 43 0.97 9.39 -7.64
N GLY A 44 0.61 9.41 -6.35
CA GLY A 44 1.30 10.20 -5.34
C GLY A 44 0.96 11.70 -5.37
N VAL A 45 -0.17 12.08 -5.98
CA VAL A 45 -0.63 13.47 -5.98
C VAL A 45 -1.07 13.86 -4.56
N PRO A 46 -0.57 14.99 -4.02
CA PRO A 46 -0.99 15.46 -2.71
C PRO A 46 -2.43 15.95 -2.78
N ILE A 47 -3.34 15.26 -2.10
CA ILE A 47 -4.74 15.64 -1.98
C ILE A 47 -4.98 16.32 -0.63
N SER A 48 -5.67 17.46 -0.64
CA SER A 48 -5.99 18.20 0.58
C SER A 48 -6.91 17.39 1.50
N GLN A 49 -6.77 17.59 2.82
CA GLN A 49 -7.57 16.87 3.81
C GLN A 49 -9.08 17.13 3.65
N ASN A 50 -9.45 18.31 3.17
CA ASN A 50 -10.85 18.69 2.96
C ASN A 50 -11.50 17.84 1.85
N ILE A 51 -10.76 17.57 0.77
CA ILE A 51 -11.20 16.70 -0.33
C ILE A 51 -11.33 15.25 0.16
N LEU A 52 -10.36 14.76 0.92
CA LEU A 52 -10.43 13.40 1.48
C LEU A 52 -11.63 13.24 2.43
N HIS A 53 -11.91 14.27 3.23
CA HIS A 53 -13.06 14.26 4.12
C HIS A 53 -14.40 14.25 3.35
N SER A 54 -14.51 14.98 2.22
CA SER A 54 -15.75 15.00 1.42
C SER A 54 -16.07 13.65 0.76
N VAL A 55 -15.07 12.79 0.53
CA VAL A 55 -15.26 11.41 0.05
C VAL A 55 -15.36 10.37 1.18
N GLY A 56 -15.38 10.83 2.43
CA GLY A 56 -15.53 10.00 3.63
C GLY A 56 -14.26 9.24 4.01
N VAL A 57 -13.07 9.76 3.68
CA VAL A 57 -11.79 9.27 4.19
C VAL A 57 -11.43 10.09 5.43
N THR A 58 -11.38 9.43 6.58
CA THR A 58 -11.03 10.08 7.86
C THR A 58 -9.52 10.07 8.08
N LYS A 59 -9.03 10.90 9.00
CA LYS A 59 -7.60 10.92 9.38
C LYS A 59 -7.08 9.56 9.86
N GLN A 60 -7.96 8.73 10.44
CA GLN A 60 -7.62 7.38 10.92
C GLN A 60 -7.30 6.43 9.76
N LEU A 61 -8.03 6.52 8.64
CA LEU A 61 -7.79 5.69 7.45
C LEU A 61 -6.50 6.08 6.71
N ARG A 62 -5.97 7.29 6.97
CA ARG A 62 -4.77 7.82 6.32
C ARG A 62 -3.46 7.19 6.79
N LYS A 63 -3.52 6.16 7.65
CA LYS A 63 -2.33 5.44 8.11
C LYS A 63 -1.60 4.76 6.95
N ASP A 64 -2.35 4.19 6.01
CA ASP A 64 -1.84 3.42 4.89
C ASP A 64 -2.59 3.76 3.60
N ASN A 65 -1.88 4.02 2.50
CA ASN A 65 -2.52 4.34 1.22
C ASN A 65 -3.41 3.18 0.71
N THR A 66 -3.04 1.92 0.98
CA THR A 66 -3.82 0.74 0.60
C THR A 66 -5.20 0.72 1.27
N THR A 67 -5.29 1.10 2.54
CA THR A 67 -6.56 1.19 3.29
C THR A 67 -7.47 2.28 2.72
N ILE A 68 -6.89 3.41 2.31
CA ILE A 68 -7.64 4.49 1.64
C ILE A 68 -8.18 4.00 0.29
N LEU A 69 -7.31 3.42 -0.54
CA LEU A 69 -7.65 2.95 -1.89
C LEU A 69 -8.70 1.84 -1.87
N THR A 70 -8.56 0.86 -0.97
CA THR A 70 -9.56 -0.22 -0.81
C THR A 70 -10.93 0.33 -0.43
N THR A 71 -10.99 1.32 0.47
CA THR A 71 -12.24 1.98 0.88
C THR A 71 -12.86 2.78 -0.27
N LEU A 72 -12.05 3.48 -1.07
CA LEU A 72 -12.54 4.24 -2.22
C LEU A 72 -13.06 3.31 -3.32
N TYR A 73 -12.29 2.28 -3.69
CA TYR A 73 -12.70 1.35 -4.73
C TYR A 73 -13.88 0.46 -4.32
N SER A 74 -14.01 0.11 -3.02
CA SER A 74 -15.20 -0.58 -2.52
C SER A 74 -16.45 0.30 -2.65
N LYS A 75 -16.37 1.58 -2.27
CA LYS A 75 -17.47 2.55 -2.46
C LYS A 75 -17.81 2.76 -3.94
N CYS A 76 -16.80 2.83 -4.80
CA CYS A 76 -17.03 2.93 -6.25
C CYS A 76 -17.82 1.71 -6.78
N LYS A 77 -17.41 0.50 -6.37
CA LYS A 77 -18.05 -0.76 -6.78
C LYS A 77 -19.53 -0.84 -6.38
N GLU A 78 -19.88 -0.29 -5.22
CA GLU A 78 -21.24 -0.29 -4.68
C GLU A 78 -22.17 0.74 -5.33
N SER A 79 -21.64 1.63 -6.18
CA SER A 79 -22.45 2.65 -6.85
C SER A 79 -23.37 2.07 -7.93
N LYS A 80 -24.47 2.79 -8.21
CA LYS A 80 -25.55 2.34 -9.12
C LYS A 80 -25.16 2.27 -10.60
N ARG A 81 -23.99 2.78 -11.00
CA ARG A 81 -23.53 2.75 -12.41
C ARG A 81 -22.82 1.45 -12.73
N THR A 82 -23.40 0.67 -13.63
CA THR A 82 -22.84 -0.61 -14.13
C THR A 82 -21.51 -0.44 -14.86
N GLU A 83 -21.31 0.68 -15.56
CA GLU A 83 -20.09 0.97 -16.32
C GLU A 83 -18.84 1.13 -15.45
N ALA A 84 -19.01 1.58 -14.19
CA ALA A 84 -17.92 1.77 -13.26
C ALA A 84 -17.55 0.50 -12.47
N TYR A 85 -18.38 -0.55 -12.53
CA TYR A 85 -18.16 -1.78 -11.79
C TYR A 85 -16.86 -2.49 -12.21
N LEU A 86 -16.63 -2.61 -13.52
CA LEU A 86 -15.48 -3.31 -14.07
C LEU A 86 -14.13 -2.66 -13.70
N PRO A 87 -13.89 -1.36 -13.94
CA PRO A 87 -12.62 -0.74 -13.54
C PRO A 87 -12.41 -0.73 -12.02
N CYS A 88 -13.48 -0.54 -11.23
CA CYS A 88 -13.36 -0.49 -9.78
C CYS A 88 -13.12 -1.87 -9.15
N THR A 89 -13.67 -2.95 -9.71
CA THR A 89 -13.35 -4.32 -9.29
C THR A 89 -11.91 -4.70 -9.62
N ILE A 90 -11.44 -4.39 -10.83
CA ILE A 90 -10.05 -4.65 -11.25
C ILE A 90 -9.06 -3.88 -10.37
N ALA A 91 -9.32 -2.60 -10.11
CA ALA A 91 -8.47 -1.79 -9.25
C ALA A 91 -8.47 -2.29 -7.79
N LEU A 92 -9.63 -2.67 -7.25
CA LEU A 92 -9.73 -3.26 -5.91
C LEU A 92 -8.91 -4.56 -5.81
N LEU A 93 -9.06 -5.45 -6.80
CA LEU A 93 -8.31 -6.71 -6.86
C LEU A 93 -6.81 -6.45 -6.93
N ARG A 94 -6.37 -5.50 -7.76
CA ARG A 94 -4.96 -5.11 -7.89
C ARG A 94 -4.38 -4.64 -6.55
N VAL A 95 -5.08 -3.76 -5.83
CA VAL A 95 -4.61 -3.27 -4.52
C VAL A 95 -4.51 -4.40 -3.51
N GLN A 96 -5.50 -5.29 -3.47
CA GLN A 96 -5.49 -6.46 -2.58
C GLN A 96 -4.35 -7.42 -2.90
N LEU A 97 -4.11 -7.71 -4.18
CA LEU A 97 -2.99 -8.56 -4.60
C LEU A 97 -1.64 -7.94 -4.25
N MET A 98 -1.48 -6.61 -4.41
CA MET A 98 -0.25 -5.93 -4.03
C MET A 98 -0.01 -5.99 -2.50
N ASP A 99 -1.05 -5.77 -1.69
CA ASP A 99 -0.95 -5.92 -0.22
C ASP A 99 -0.59 -7.35 0.19
N ILE A 100 -1.25 -8.35 -0.40
CA ILE A 100 -0.98 -9.77 -0.16
C ILE A 100 0.46 -10.12 -0.56
N TRP A 101 0.90 -9.66 -1.73
CA TRP A 101 2.23 -9.96 -2.26
C TRP A 101 3.32 -9.35 -1.37
N THR A 102 3.17 -8.09 -0.97
CA THR A 102 4.14 -7.42 -0.06
C THR A 102 4.17 -8.10 1.30
N ARG A 103 3.02 -8.45 1.87
CA ARG A 103 2.92 -9.19 3.14
C ARG A 103 3.60 -10.57 3.05
N TYR A 104 3.31 -11.32 1.99
CA TYR A 104 3.94 -12.61 1.74
C TYR A 104 5.47 -12.48 1.62
N HIS A 105 5.95 -11.48 0.88
CA HIS A 105 7.38 -11.23 0.73
C HIS A 105 8.08 -10.88 2.06
N ILE A 106 7.42 -10.13 2.95
CA ILE A 106 7.92 -9.87 4.31
C ILE A 106 8.05 -11.16 5.12
N TRP A 107 7.02 -12.02 5.08
CA TRP A 107 7.03 -13.33 5.75
C TRP A 107 8.15 -14.24 5.23
N MET A 108 8.34 -14.29 3.92
CA MET A 108 9.43 -15.04 3.29
C MET A 108 10.82 -14.57 3.73
N LYS A 109 11.03 -13.26 3.85
CA LYS A 109 12.30 -12.72 4.38
C LYS A 109 12.51 -13.07 5.85
N LEU A 110 11.46 -13.00 6.66
CA LEU A 110 11.53 -13.30 8.09
C LEU A 110 11.93 -14.76 8.33
N SER A 111 11.34 -15.72 7.60
CA SER A 111 11.68 -17.14 7.73
C SER A 111 13.13 -17.44 7.35
N SER A 112 13.65 -16.81 6.30
CA SER A 112 15.04 -16.95 5.88
C SER A 112 16.03 -16.41 6.92
N ILE A 113 15.77 -15.22 7.48
CA ILE A 113 16.63 -14.61 8.52
C ILE A 113 16.67 -15.48 9.78
N ILE A 114 15.50 -16.00 10.21
CA ILE A 114 15.42 -16.92 11.36
C ILE A 114 16.26 -18.17 11.10
N GLY A 115 16.17 -18.75 9.89
CA GLY A 115 16.98 -19.91 9.52
C GLY A 115 18.49 -19.65 9.61
N ILE A 116 18.96 -18.50 9.11
CA ILE A 116 20.38 -18.11 9.17
C ILE A 116 20.84 -17.90 10.62
N ALA A 117 20.02 -17.26 11.46
CA ALA A 117 20.34 -17.03 12.87
C ALA A 117 20.45 -18.34 13.67
N VAL A 118 19.56 -19.30 13.42
CA VAL A 118 19.62 -20.63 14.05
C VAL A 118 20.90 -21.37 13.62
N PHE A 119 21.26 -21.30 12.35
CA PHE A 119 22.44 -21.99 11.81
C PHE A 119 23.77 -21.39 12.35
N THR A 120 23.86 -20.07 12.43
CA THR A 120 25.04 -19.37 12.95
C THR A 120 25.23 -19.60 14.45
N THR A 121 24.15 -19.63 15.23
CA THR A 121 24.22 -19.91 16.67
C THR A 121 24.63 -21.35 16.97
N THR A 122 24.14 -22.33 16.20
CA THR A 122 24.55 -23.74 16.39
C THR A 122 26.02 -23.96 16.05
N THR A 123 26.51 -23.39 14.93
CA THR A 123 27.93 -23.51 14.53
C THR A 123 28.88 -22.82 15.51
N PHE A 124 28.50 -21.65 16.02
CA PHE A 124 29.27 -20.96 17.06
C PHE A 124 29.31 -21.79 18.36
N TYR A 125 28.17 -22.35 18.77
CA TYR A 125 28.09 -23.19 19.96
C TYR A 125 28.98 -24.45 19.86
N THR A 126 28.92 -25.16 18.72
CA THR A 126 29.74 -26.36 18.50
C THR A 126 31.23 -26.03 18.42
N ALA A 127 31.60 -24.93 17.76
CA ALA A 127 32.99 -24.47 17.71
C ALA A 127 33.53 -24.10 19.10
N HIS A 128 32.78 -23.31 19.86
CA HIS A 128 33.16 -22.92 21.22
C HIS A 128 33.27 -24.12 22.17
N HIS A 129 32.34 -25.08 22.07
CA HIS A 129 32.41 -26.32 22.83
C HIS A 129 33.68 -27.13 22.49
N HIS A 130 33.98 -27.29 21.21
CA HIS A 130 35.18 -28.00 20.77
C HIS A 130 36.48 -27.31 21.20
N PHE A 131 36.53 -25.98 21.17
CA PHE A 131 37.67 -25.21 21.70
C PHE A 131 37.85 -25.37 23.21
N ARG A 132 36.77 -25.42 24.00
CA ARG A 132 36.86 -25.67 25.45
C ARG A 132 37.42 -27.05 25.75
N LEU A 133 36.97 -28.08 25.03
CA LEU A 133 37.48 -29.44 25.20
C LEU A 133 38.97 -29.55 24.85
N ARG A 134 39.43 -28.91 23.76
CA ARG A 134 40.86 -28.89 23.42
C ARG A 134 41.71 -28.20 24.47
N ARG A 135 41.26 -27.09 25.08
CA ARG A 135 42.02 -26.43 26.15
C ARG A 135 42.26 -27.37 27.33
N GLN A 136 41.21 -28.04 27.83
CA GLN A 136 41.33 -28.96 28.96
C GLN A 136 42.32 -30.11 28.72
N THR A 137 42.40 -30.66 27.50
CA THR A 137 43.38 -31.73 27.19
C THR A 137 44.83 -31.24 27.13
N THR A 138 45.07 -29.95 26.89
CA THR A 138 46.42 -29.39 26.82
C THR A 138 46.99 -29.08 28.20
N ASP A 139 46.12 -28.83 29.18
CA ASP A 139 46.51 -28.53 30.57
C ASP A 139 46.77 -29.79 31.43
N THR A 140 46.47 -30.98 30.90
CA THR A 140 46.59 -32.28 31.60
C THR A 140 47.80 -33.13 31.17
N VAL A 141 48.71 -32.60 30.34
CA VAL A 141 49.96 -33.24 29.89
C VAL A 141 51.14 -32.43 30.38
#